data_AF-A0A3P7INA1-F1
#
_entry.id   AF-A0A3P7INA1-F1
#
_cell.length_a   1.000
_cell.length_b   1.000
_cell.length_c   1.000
_cell.angle_alpha   90.00
_cell.angle_beta   90.00
_cell.angle_gamma   90.00
#
_symmetry.space_group_name_H-M   'P 1'
#
loop_
_entity.id
_entity.type
_entity.pdbx_description
1 polymer ?
#
loop_
_entity_poly.entity_id
_entity_poly.type
_entity_poly.pdbx_seq_one_letter_code
_entity_poly.pdbx_strand_id
1 'polypeptide(L)'
;MDSVDQNSPRMNESLLDESGGDGAGQTALPLSRVKTIIATVPDALPPSSEALFCVAKGAELFIEHLVKSVAKQYGDNVDYDEVAEYVLENDELEYLHDFFPRRLTYEMALNRVKAREEE
;
A
#
# COMPACT_ATOMS: atom_id res chain seq x y z
N MET A 1 -61.81 -0.46 -17.31
CA MET A 1 -61.53 0.97 -17.19
C MET A 1 -60.97 1.13 -15.79
N ASP A 2 -59.71 0.73 -15.62
CA ASP A 2 -59.01 0.77 -14.34
C ASP A 2 -57.56 1.14 -14.66
N SER A 3 -57.36 2.44 -14.74
CA SER A 3 -56.05 3.08 -14.64
C SER A 3 -55.76 3.26 -13.16
N VAL A 4 -54.57 2.84 -12.69
CA VAL A 4 -53.65 3.70 -11.91
C VAL A 4 -52.29 2.98 -11.92
N ASP A 5 -51.40 3.55 -12.72
CA ASP A 5 -49.96 3.40 -12.63
C ASP A 5 -49.47 4.36 -11.51
N GLN A 6 -48.76 3.84 -10.51
CA GLN A 6 -47.97 4.64 -9.58
C GLN A 6 -46.63 3.94 -9.28
N ASN A 7 -45.66 4.30 -10.12
CA ASN A 7 -44.25 4.54 -9.81
C ASN A 7 -43.85 4.59 -8.32
N SER A 8 -42.80 3.85 -7.97
CA SER A 8 -41.77 4.29 -7.01
C SER A 8 -40.43 3.60 -7.32
N PRO A 9 -39.39 4.35 -7.73
CA PRO A 9 -38.05 3.83 -7.85
C PRO A 9 -37.39 3.78 -6.46
N ARG A 10 -36.88 2.61 -6.07
CA ARG A 10 -35.99 2.48 -4.92
C ARG A 10 -34.67 3.17 -5.23
N MET A 11 -34.56 4.44 -4.85
CA MET A 11 -33.30 5.15 -4.73
C MET A 11 -32.50 4.49 -3.61
N ASN A 12 -31.46 3.75 -3.96
CA ASN A 12 -30.39 3.37 -3.03
C ASN A 12 -29.34 4.48 -3.04
N GLU A 13 -29.56 5.44 -2.15
CA GLU A 13 -28.58 6.10 -1.28
C GLU A 13 -27.18 6.35 -1.87
N SER A 14 -27.08 7.39 -2.70
CA SER A 14 -25.86 8.19 -2.78
C SER A 14 -25.86 9.24 -1.67
N LEU A 15 -25.14 9.00 -0.59
CA LEU A 15 -24.55 10.08 0.22
C LEU A 15 -23.14 9.67 0.63
N LEU A 16 -22.18 10.03 -0.22
CA LEU A 16 -20.83 10.33 0.25
C LEU A 16 -20.96 11.61 1.08
N ASP A 17 -20.91 11.43 2.39
CA ASP A 17 -20.91 12.50 3.38
C ASP A 17 -19.66 13.37 3.20
N GLU A 18 -19.82 14.53 2.57
CA GLU A 18 -18.89 15.64 2.66
C GLU A 18 -19.12 16.39 3.98
N SER A 19 -18.64 15.82 5.07
CA SER A 19 -18.55 16.49 6.37
C SER A 19 -17.10 16.54 6.82
N GLY A 20 -16.54 17.75 6.88
CA GLY A 20 -15.22 18.05 7.45
C GLY A 20 -15.17 17.82 8.95
N GLY A 21 -15.13 16.55 9.35
CA GLY A 21 -14.81 16.08 10.69
C GLY A 21 -13.53 15.26 10.63
N ASP A 22 -12.63 15.48 11.59
CA ASP A 22 -11.35 14.81 11.72
C ASP A 22 -11.45 13.32 11.34
N GLY A 23 -10.66 12.88 10.36
CA GLY A 23 -10.65 11.52 9.79
C GLY A 23 -10.25 10.39 10.76
N ALA A 24 -10.45 10.60 12.07
CA ALA A 24 -10.11 9.72 13.18
C ALA A 24 -10.83 8.36 13.18
N GLY A 25 -11.77 8.12 12.25
CA GLY A 25 -12.46 6.85 12.08
C GLY A 25 -12.36 6.24 10.68
N GLN A 26 -11.57 6.82 9.77
CA GLN A 26 -11.49 6.38 8.38
C GLN A 26 -10.05 5.99 7.98
N THR A 27 -9.96 5.00 7.10
CA THR A 27 -8.71 4.56 6.46
C THR A 27 -8.75 4.96 5.00
N ALA A 28 -7.64 5.50 4.48
CA ALA A 28 -7.43 5.69 3.06
C ALA A 28 -7.27 4.35 2.33
N LEU A 29 -6.66 3.36 3.00
CA LEU A 29 -6.55 2.00 2.46
C LEU A 29 -7.87 1.23 2.64
N PRO A 30 -8.41 0.57 1.59
CA PRO A 30 -9.62 -0.24 1.71
C PRO A 30 -9.41 -1.45 2.62
N LEU A 31 -10.16 -1.54 3.73
CA LEU A 31 -10.02 -2.63 4.71
C LEU A 31 -10.18 -4.03 4.10
N SER A 32 -11.02 -4.17 3.07
CA SER A 32 -11.19 -5.44 2.33
C SER A 32 -9.89 -5.89 1.67
N ARG A 33 -9.12 -4.96 1.08
CA ARG A 33 -7.82 -5.25 0.46
C ARG A 33 -6.77 -5.59 1.50
N VAL A 34 -6.72 -4.84 2.61
CA VAL A 34 -5.82 -5.11 3.73
C VAL A 34 -6.06 -6.51 4.27
N LYS A 35 -7.33 -6.90 4.48
CA LYS A 35 -7.69 -8.24 4.95
C LYS A 35 -7.23 -9.34 3.99
N THR A 36 -7.41 -9.15 2.68
CA THR A 36 -6.95 -10.11 1.67
C THR A 36 -5.43 -10.27 1.69
N ILE A 37 -4.68 -9.17 1.85
CA ILE A 37 -3.20 -9.21 1.91
C ILE A 37 -2.74 -9.94 3.17
N ILE A 38 -3.32 -9.65 4.34
CA ILE A 38 -2.98 -10.38 5.58
C ILE A 38 -3.21 -11.89 5.42
N ALA A 39 -4.29 -12.27 4.74
CA ALA A 39 -4.63 -13.68 4.50
C ALA A 39 -3.68 -14.43 3.55
N THR A 40 -2.76 -13.74 2.85
CA THR A 40 -1.73 -14.42 2.05
C THR A 40 -0.60 -14.98 2.90
N VAL A 41 -0.49 -14.56 4.17
CA VAL A 41 0.49 -15.08 5.12
C VAL A 41 0.06 -16.48 5.59
N PRO A 42 0.91 -17.52 5.44
CA PRO A 42 0.60 -18.86 5.92
C PRO A 42 0.24 -18.87 7.41
N ASP A 43 -0.77 -19.66 7.77
CA ASP A 43 -1.25 -19.85 9.15
C ASP A 43 -1.69 -18.55 9.88
N ALA A 44 -1.99 -17.48 9.14
CA ALA A 44 -2.47 -16.24 9.72
C ALA A 44 -3.86 -16.40 10.37
N LEU A 45 -4.00 -15.94 11.61
CA LEU A 45 -5.30 -15.84 12.27
C LEU A 45 -6.11 -14.68 11.67
N PRO A 46 -7.42 -14.84 11.44
CA PRO A 46 -8.27 -13.74 10.99
C PRO A 46 -8.24 -12.57 12.00
N PRO A 47 -7.88 -11.34 11.56
CA PRO A 47 -7.83 -10.19 12.47
C PRO A 47 -9.24 -9.74 12.88
N SER A 48 -9.37 -9.14 14.07
CA SER A 48 -10.59 -8.41 14.46
C SER A 48 -10.76 -7.16 13.59
N SER A 49 -11.94 -6.54 13.63
CA SER A 49 -12.22 -5.30 12.91
C SER A 49 -11.30 -4.16 13.34
N GLU A 50 -11.04 -4.05 14.65
CA GLU A 50 -10.17 -3.04 15.25
C GLU A 50 -8.71 -3.30 14.86
N ALA A 51 -8.25 -4.55 14.89
CA ALA A 51 -6.91 -4.91 14.45
C ALA A 51 -6.71 -4.59 12.96
N LEU A 52 -7.71 -4.87 12.13
CA LEU A 52 -7.68 -4.56 10.70
C LEU A 52 -7.59 -3.05 10.44
N PHE A 53 -8.33 -2.25 11.20
CA PHE A 53 -8.25 -0.79 11.15
C PHE A 53 -6.86 -0.28 11.57
N CYS A 54 -6.32 -0.78 12.69
CA CYS A 54 -4.98 -0.41 13.16
C CYS A 54 -3.89 -0.74 12.14
N VAL A 55 -3.95 -1.92 11.51
CA VAL A 55 -2.98 -2.30 10.47
C VAL A 55 -3.10 -1.37 9.26
N ALA A 56 -4.32 -1.03 8.84
CA ALA A 56 -4.52 -0.10 7.73
C ALA A 56 -3.96 1.31 8.05
N LYS A 57 -4.26 1.87 9.23
CA LYS A 57 -3.67 3.15 9.67
C LYS A 57 -2.15 3.08 9.82
N GLY A 58 -1.64 1.96 10.35
CA GLY A 58 -0.20 1.73 10.47
C GLY A 58 0.50 1.74 9.12
N ALA A 59 -0.07 1.06 8.12
CA ALA A 59 0.47 1.05 6.76
C ALA A 59 0.44 2.44 6.10
N GLU A 60 -0.63 3.23 6.32
CA GLU A 60 -0.70 4.62 5.83
C GLU A 60 0.41 5.49 6.42
N LEU A 61 0.56 5.46 7.74
CA LEU A 61 1.59 6.21 8.45
C LEU A 61 3.00 5.74 8.08
N PHE A 62 3.17 4.43 7.86
CA PHE A 62 4.43 3.86 7.40
C PHE A 62 4.82 4.41 6.02
N ILE A 63 3.89 4.42 5.05
CA ILE A 63 4.17 4.95 3.70
C ILE A 63 4.51 6.44 3.76
N GLU A 64 3.74 7.22 4.54
CA GLU A 64 4.01 8.65 4.74
C GLU A 64 5.40 8.89 5.34
N HIS A 65 5.75 8.11 6.38
CA HIS A 65 7.05 8.20 7.04
C HIS A 65 8.18 7.82 6.07
N LEU A 66 8.05 6.71 5.35
CA LEU A 66 9.04 6.23 4.39
C LEU A 66 9.34 7.32 3.34
N VAL A 67 8.32 7.87 2.70
CA VAL A 67 8.50 8.89 1.65
C VAL A 67 9.14 10.16 2.23
N LYS A 68 8.73 10.61 3.41
CA LYS A 68 9.34 11.78 4.08
C LYS A 68 10.80 11.55 4.44
N SER A 69 11.14 10.34 4.90
CA SER A 69 12.52 9.99 5.25
C SER A 69 13.41 9.92 4.02
N VAL A 70 12.92 9.34 2.91
CA VAL A 70 13.61 9.35 1.61
C VAL A 70 13.81 10.79 1.14
N ALA A 71 12.76 11.62 1.16
CA ALA A 71 12.84 13.01 0.72
C ALA A 71 13.82 13.85 1.55
N LYS A 72 13.92 13.57 2.86
CA LYS A 72 14.89 14.21 3.75
C LYS A 72 16.34 13.90 3.37
N GLN A 73 16.61 12.72 2.80
CA GLN A 73 17.95 12.29 2.43
C GLN A 73 18.31 12.63 0.97
N TYR A 74 17.37 12.46 0.05
CA TYR A 74 17.60 12.55 -1.40
C TYR A 74 17.01 13.80 -2.07
N GLY A 75 16.21 14.58 -1.34
CA GLY A 75 15.53 15.79 -1.82
C GLY A 75 14.05 15.57 -2.13
N ASP A 76 13.34 16.66 -2.44
CA ASP A 76 11.87 16.65 -2.56
C ASP A 76 11.33 15.86 -3.76
N ASN A 77 12.16 15.59 -4.77
CA ASN A 77 11.81 14.77 -5.92
C ASN A 77 12.20 13.32 -5.62
N VAL A 78 11.25 12.53 -5.13
CA VAL A 78 11.44 11.12 -4.81
C VAL A 78 11.01 10.25 -5.99
N ASP A 79 11.98 9.62 -6.65
CA ASP A 79 11.76 8.57 -7.64
C ASP A 79 12.07 7.18 -7.03
N TYR A 80 11.90 6.13 -7.83
CA TYR A 80 12.13 4.75 -7.38
C TYR A 80 13.57 4.49 -6.92
N ASP A 81 14.56 5.12 -7.57
CA ASP A 81 15.97 4.83 -7.26
C ASP A 81 16.33 5.33 -5.86
N GLU A 82 15.81 6.50 -5.45
CA GLU A 82 16.00 7.05 -4.11
C GLU A 82 15.32 6.18 -3.05
N VAL A 83 14.12 5.66 -3.32
CA VAL A 83 13.44 4.75 -2.39
C VAL A 83 14.19 3.42 -2.28
N ALA A 84 14.62 2.84 -3.40
CA ALA A 84 15.36 1.59 -3.40
C ALA A 84 16.72 1.74 -2.69
N GLU A 85 17.43 2.84 -2.94
CA GLU A 85 18.69 3.14 -2.25
C GLU A 85 18.47 3.29 -0.74
N TYR A 86 17.49 4.13 -0.33
CA TYR A 86 17.17 4.35 1.07
C TYR A 86 16.81 3.04 1.79
N VAL A 87 15.95 2.20 1.19
CA VAL A 87 15.57 0.91 1.78
C VAL A 87 16.79 0.02 2.01
N LEU A 88 17.70 -0.06 1.03
CA LEU A 88 18.88 -0.91 1.10
C LEU A 88 19.96 -0.41 2.09
N GLU A 89 20.01 0.89 2.36
CA GLU A 89 20.94 1.49 3.31
C GLU A 89 20.48 1.38 4.77
N ASN A 90 19.18 1.16 5.02
CA ASN A 90 18.61 1.15 6.37
C ASN A 90 18.27 -0.28 6.82
N ASP A 91 19.02 -0.81 7.79
CA ASP A 91 18.83 -2.17 8.34
C ASP A 91 17.43 -2.37 8.94
N GLU A 92 16.81 -1.33 9.48
CA GLU A 92 15.43 -1.38 9.99
C GLU A 92 14.37 -1.64 8.90
N LEU A 93 14.75 -1.52 7.63
CA LEU A 93 13.95 -1.84 6.45
C LEU A 93 14.41 -3.12 5.74
N GLU A 94 15.22 -3.97 6.38
CA GLU A 94 15.72 -5.24 5.81
C GLU A 94 14.60 -6.11 5.21
N TYR A 95 13.43 -6.15 5.86
CA TYR A 95 12.26 -6.88 5.38
C TYR A 95 11.72 -6.41 4.02
N LEU A 96 12.17 -5.26 3.53
CA LEU A 96 11.82 -4.70 2.22
C LEU A 96 12.90 -4.89 1.16
N HIS A 97 14.09 -5.38 1.51
CA HIS A 97 15.23 -5.47 0.57
C HIS A 97 14.90 -6.35 -0.65
N ASP A 98 14.16 -7.44 -0.43
CA ASP A 98 13.73 -8.35 -1.50
C ASP A 98 12.66 -7.74 -2.42
N PHE A 99 11.97 -6.69 -1.97
CA PHE A 99 10.88 -6.04 -2.70
C PHE A 99 11.29 -4.76 -3.43
N PHE A 100 12.41 -4.14 -3.03
CA PHE A 100 12.93 -2.90 -3.60
C PHE A 100 14.37 -3.06 -4.14
N PRO A 101 14.59 -3.91 -5.15
CA PRO A 101 15.92 -4.08 -5.74
C PRO A 101 16.34 -2.83 -6.54
N ARG A 102 17.64 -2.48 -6.51
CA ARG A 102 18.18 -1.44 -7.41
C ARG A 102 17.91 -1.82 -8.86
N ARG A 103 17.44 -0.84 -9.65
CA ARG A 103 17.29 -1.04 -11.10
C ARG A 103 18.65 -1.37 -11.69
N LEU A 104 18.66 -2.35 -12.59
CA LEU A 104 19.85 -2.72 -13.35
C LEU A 104 19.49 -2.87 -14.83
N THR A 105 20.43 -2.52 -15.69
CA THR A 105 20.25 -2.72 -17.13
C THR A 105 20.32 -4.21 -17.46
N TYR A 106 19.70 -4.61 -18.57
CA TYR A 106 19.75 -5.98 -19.05
C TYR A 106 21.21 -6.46 -19.26
N GLU A 107 22.07 -5.60 -19.76
CA GLU A 107 23.49 -5.89 -19.94
C GLU A 107 24.18 -6.19 -18.60
N MET A 108 23.94 -5.38 -17.57
CA MET A 108 24.47 -5.63 -16.23
C MET A 108 23.93 -6.93 -15.63
N ALA A 109 22.65 -7.24 -15.87
CA ALA A 109 22.02 -8.48 -15.42
C ALA A 109 22.74 -9.68 -16.04
N LEU A 110 22.93 -9.66 -17.36
CA LEU A 110 23.56 -10.74 -18.11
C LEU A 110 25.01 -10.96 -17.67
N ASN A 111 25.75 -9.88 -17.46
CA ASN A 111 27.13 -9.96 -16.98
C ASN A 111 27.21 -10.53 -15.55
N ARG A 112 26.27 -10.18 -14.66
CA ARG A 112 26.19 -10.77 -13.32
C ARG A 112 25.89 -12.27 -13.34
N VAL A 113 25.04 -12.73 -14.26
CA VAL A 113 24.73 -14.16 -14.40
C VAL A 113 25.95 -14.92 -14.90
N LYS A 114 26.62 -14.42 -15.96
CA LYS A 114 27.84 -15.05 -16.49
C LYS A 114 28.97 -15.14 -15.46
N ALA A 115 29.20 -14.08 -14.69
CA ALA A 115 30.24 -14.07 -13.66
C ALA A 115 29.99 -15.10 -12.55
N ARG A 116 28.72 -15.40 -12.21
CA ARG A 116 28.36 -16.45 -11.25
C ARG A 116 28.48 -17.87 -11.80
N GLU A 117 28.50 -18.04 -13.12
CA GLU A 117 28.70 -19.34 -13.78
C GLU A 117 30.18 -19.69 -13.97
N GLU A 118 31.07 -18.68 -13.91
CA GLU A 118 32.52 -18.83 -14.04
C GLU A 118 33.23 -19.07 -12.69
N GLU A 119 32.53 -18.93 -11.56
CA GLU A 119 32.95 -19.31 -10.19
C GLU A 119 32.52 -20.74 -9.82
#